data_AF-A0A7Y5FSK4-F1
#
_entry.id   AF-A0A7Y5FSK4-F1
#
_cell.length_a   1.000
_cell.length_b   1.000
_cell.length_c   1.000
_cell.angle_alpha   90.00
_cell.angle_beta   90.00
_cell.angle_gamma   90.00
#
_symmetry.space_group_name_H-M   'P 1'
#
loop_
_entity.id
_entity.type
_entity.pdbx_description
1 polymer ?
#
loop_
_entity_poly.entity_id
_entity_poly.type
_entity_poly.pdbx_seq_one_letter_code
_entity_poly.pdbx_strand_id
1 'polypeptide(L)'
;MIKEIALHELRNIVQSRKFALTFAVVSSLIILSVLLGIRNYHSQMKAYNTMVQLNEQEMRERRDWMSMSSKTMRKPDVMSVFVNGVNYDLGRYSVISSFQPVNLVHSVYTDEPFFAVFRFLDFSFIVTIVLSLFILVFTYDAVNGEAASGTLKLIFSNPVPRASFLLGKFAGVWLAIIIPLLIPLLLSIMLLVILGVPLTAADYISVLALFGLTVLLCTFFMVLGIALSALIKQPSVSFLTALVTWVILTFIVPRGGIIA
;
A
#
# COMPACT_ATOMS: atom_id res chain seq x y z
N MET A 1 10.85 20.99 25.60
CA MET A 1 11.87 19.92 25.45
C MET A 1 11.48 18.88 24.41
N ILE A 2 10.36 18.16 24.57
CA ILE A 2 9.91 17.15 23.57
C ILE A 2 9.76 17.76 22.17
N LYS A 3 9.14 18.95 22.07
CA LYS A 3 8.98 19.71 20.82
C LYS A 3 10.32 20.01 20.13
N GLU A 4 11.35 20.41 20.89
CA GLU A 4 12.66 20.78 20.34
C GLU A 4 13.39 19.56 19.78
N ILE A 5 13.32 18.43 20.50
CA ILE A 5 13.88 17.15 20.03
C ILE A 5 13.17 16.71 18.75
N ALA A 6 11.84 16.80 18.71
CA ALA A 6 11.06 16.43 17.54
C ALA A 6 11.37 17.34 16.32
N LEU A 7 11.50 18.64 16.52
CA LEU A 7 11.81 19.59 15.45
C LEU A 7 13.22 19.41 14.91
N HIS A 8 14.19 19.16 15.79
CA HIS A 8 15.56 18.84 15.40
C HIS A 8 15.61 17.58 14.54
N GLU A 9 14.96 16.50 15.00
CA GLU A 9 14.91 15.23 14.27
C GLU A 9 14.21 15.37 12.92
N LEU A 10 13.06 16.06 12.89
CA LEU A 10 12.31 16.33 11.67
C LEU A 10 13.18 17.08 10.65
N ARG A 11 13.89 18.14 11.09
CA ARG A 11 14.77 18.91 10.21
C ARG A 11 15.90 18.04 9.68
N ASN A 12 16.53 17.22 10.52
CA ASN A 12 17.62 16.35 10.12
C ASN A 12 17.19 15.34 9.04
N ILE A 13 16.02 14.72 9.20
CA ILE A 13 15.46 13.77 8.24
C ILE A 13 15.13 14.47 6.93
N VAL A 14 14.33 15.55 6.99
CA VAL A 14 13.83 16.27 5.81
C VAL A 14 14.95 16.92 4.99
N GLN A 15 16.04 17.36 5.63
CA GLN A 15 17.19 17.96 4.94
C GLN A 15 18.14 16.91 4.33
N SER A 16 17.95 15.62 4.63
CA SER A 16 18.80 14.58 4.08
C SER A 16 18.50 14.33 2.59
N ARG A 17 19.55 14.17 1.77
CA ARG A 17 19.39 13.78 0.35
C ARG A 17 18.70 12.42 0.20
N LYS A 18 18.93 11.52 1.17
CA LYS A 18 18.30 10.20 1.24
C LYS A 18 16.78 10.33 1.32
N PHE A 19 16.29 11.25 2.15
CA PHE A 19 14.86 11.53 2.27
C PHE A 19 14.25 12.06 0.97
N ALA A 20 14.86 13.06 0.33
CA ALA A 20 14.34 13.59 -0.92
C ALA A 20 14.25 12.51 -2.03
N LEU A 21 15.28 11.67 -2.16
CA LEU A 21 15.29 10.56 -3.13
C LEU A 21 14.23 9.50 -2.82
N THR A 22 14.18 9.03 -1.56
CA THR A 22 13.19 8.01 -1.16
C THR A 22 11.77 8.52 -1.31
N PHE A 23 11.50 9.77 -0.90
CA PHE A 23 10.20 10.41 -1.09
C PHE A 23 9.83 10.51 -2.57
N ALA A 24 10.75 10.97 -3.43
CA ALA A 24 10.50 11.06 -4.87
C ALA A 24 10.20 9.69 -5.49
N VAL A 25 10.96 8.66 -5.11
CA VAL A 25 10.76 7.29 -5.60
C VAL A 25 9.42 6.72 -5.14
N VAL A 26 9.09 6.81 -3.85
CA VAL A 26 7.82 6.31 -3.31
C VAL A 26 6.63 7.05 -3.91
N SER A 27 6.70 8.38 -3.96
CA SER A 27 5.64 9.22 -4.55
C SER A 27 5.41 8.87 -6.02
N SER A 28 6.50 8.74 -6.80
CA SER A 28 6.42 8.32 -8.21
C SER A 28 5.79 6.93 -8.36
N LEU A 29 6.19 5.96 -7.53
CA LEU A 29 5.62 4.61 -7.56
C LEU A 29 4.14 4.60 -7.20
N ILE A 30 3.72 5.34 -6.16
CA ILE A 30 2.30 5.43 -5.76
C ILE A 30 1.48 6.03 -6.89
N ILE A 31 1.93 7.16 -7.46
CA ILE A 31 1.22 7.84 -8.55
C ILE A 31 1.14 6.93 -9.78
N LEU A 32 2.24 6.29 -10.16
CA LEU A 32 2.29 5.37 -11.28
C LEU A 32 1.31 4.20 -11.07
N SER A 33 1.31 3.60 -9.88
CA SER A 33 0.43 2.48 -9.55
C SER A 33 -1.05 2.88 -9.63
N VAL A 34 -1.42 4.04 -9.09
CA VAL A 34 -2.79 4.55 -9.17
C VAL A 34 -3.19 4.87 -10.62
N LEU A 35 -2.30 5.47 -11.41
CA LEU A 35 -2.57 5.73 -12.83
C LEU A 35 -2.80 4.42 -13.62
N LEU A 36 -1.98 3.41 -13.36
CA LEU A 36 -2.15 2.08 -13.96
C LEU A 36 -3.47 1.44 -13.50
N GLY A 37 -3.80 1.55 -12.22
CA GLY A 37 -5.06 1.08 -11.64
C GLY A 37 -6.28 1.72 -12.28
N ILE A 38 -6.27 3.04 -12.50
CA ILE A 38 -7.37 3.77 -13.17
C ILE A 38 -7.53 3.32 -14.62
N ARG A 39 -6.41 3.16 -15.36
CA ARG A 39 -6.46 2.66 -16.73
C ARG A 39 -7.04 1.26 -16.80
N ASN A 40 -6.63 0.39 -15.88
CA ASN A 40 -7.15 -0.96 -15.77
C ASN A 40 -8.65 -0.96 -15.43
N TYR A 41 -9.10 -0.13 -14.49
CA TYR A 41 -10.52 0.00 -14.14
C TYR A 41 -11.37 0.41 -15.35
N HIS A 42 -10.93 1.41 -16.12
CA HIS A 42 -11.64 1.82 -17.34
C HIS A 42 -11.66 0.74 -18.42
N SER A 43 -10.55 0.01 -18.60
CA SER A 43 -10.50 -1.14 -19.51
C SER A 43 -11.51 -2.22 -19.10
N GLN A 44 -11.54 -2.56 -17.82
CA GLN A 44 -12.48 -3.54 -17.25
C GLN A 44 -13.93 -3.07 -17.39
N MET A 45 -14.21 -1.79 -17.17
CA MET A 45 -15.55 -1.22 -17.32
C MET A 45 -16.03 -1.24 -18.77
N LYS A 46 -15.14 -0.95 -19.72
CA LYS A 46 -15.45 -1.06 -21.16
C LYS A 46 -15.77 -2.49 -21.57
N ALA A 47 -14.98 -3.46 -21.11
CA ALA A 47 -15.23 -4.88 -21.34
C ALA A 47 -16.56 -5.33 -20.72
N TYR A 48 -16.85 -4.90 -19.49
CA TYR A 48 -18.12 -5.17 -18.80
C TYR A 48 -19.32 -4.64 -19.61
N ASN A 49 -19.29 -3.36 -20.02
CA ASN A 49 -20.38 -2.76 -20.78
C ASN A 49 -20.60 -3.43 -22.14
N THR A 50 -19.52 -3.81 -22.82
CA THR A 50 -19.60 -4.51 -24.13
C THR A 50 -20.25 -5.88 -23.96
N MET A 51 -19.89 -6.61 -22.91
CA MET A 51 -20.44 -7.95 -22.65
C MET A 51 -21.90 -7.90 -22.20
N VAL A 52 -22.29 -6.90 -21.42
CA VAL A 52 -23.71 -6.68 -21.08
C VAL A 52 -24.53 -6.40 -22.33
N GLN A 53 -24.03 -5.54 -23.25
CA GLN A 53 -24.71 -5.23 -24.50
C GLN A 53 -24.84 -6.47 -25.42
N LEU A 54 -23.78 -7.26 -25.56
CA LEU A 54 -23.81 -8.50 -26.33
C LEU A 54 -24.78 -9.52 -25.74
N ASN A 55 -24.78 -9.68 -24.41
CA ASN A 55 -25.70 -10.58 -23.72
C ASN A 55 -27.15 -10.12 -23.90
N GLU A 56 -27.43 -8.81 -23.82
CA GLU A 56 -28.77 -8.26 -24.10
C GLU A 56 -29.21 -8.50 -25.55
N GLN A 57 -28.31 -8.38 -26.52
CA GLN A 57 -28.61 -8.67 -27.93
C GLN A 57 -28.90 -10.16 -28.14
N GLU A 58 -28.04 -11.04 -27.63
CA GLU A 58 -28.24 -12.50 -27.73
C GLU A 58 -29.57 -12.93 -27.09
N MET A 59 -29.97 -12.32 -25.99
CA MET A 59 -31.23 -12.61 -25.30
C MET A 59 -32.46 -12.09 -26.05
N ARG A 60 -32.33 -11.04 -26.88
CA ARG A 60 -33.42 -10.54 -27.76
C ARG A 60 -33.59 -11.39 -29.01
N GLU A 61 -32.52 -11.97 -29.52
CA GLU A 61 -32.52 -12.76 -30.75
C GLU A 61 -32.90 -14.23 -30.51
N ARG A 62 -32.56 -14.81 -29.34
CA ARG A 62 -32.93 -16.19 -29.00
C ARG A 62 -34.41 -16.30 -28.64
N ARG A 63 -35.15 -17.08 -29.43
CA ARG A 63 -36.57 -17.43 -29.19
C ARG A 63 -36.78 -18.79 -28.52
N ASP A 64 -35.71 -19.55 -28.31
CA ASP A 64 -35.77 -20.91 -27.76
C ASP A 64 -35.30 -20.91 -26.29
N TRP A 65 -36.17 -21.38 -25.40
CA TRP A 65 -35.91 -21.44 -23.96
C TRP A 65 -34.88 -22.51 -23.60
N MET A 66 -34.79 -23.61 -24.36
CA MET A 66 -33.91 -24.75 -24.03
C MET A 66 -32.42 -24.47 -24.24
N SER A 67 -32.07 -23.47 -25.06
CA SER A 67 -30.68 -23.04 -25.31
C SER A 67 -30.32 -21.70 -24.64
N MET A 68 -31.14 -21.23 -23.70
CA MET A 68 -30.94 -19.96 -23.03
C MET A 68 -29.80 -20.07 -22.01
N SER A 69 -28.67 -19.45 -22.32
CA SER A 69 -27.55 -19.30 -21.40
C SER A 69 -27.15 -17.84 -21.36
N SER A 70 -27.16 -17.25 -20.16
CA SER A 70 -26.84 -15.84 -19.94
C SER A 70 -25.45 -15.74 -19.35
N LYS A 71 -24.57 -14.95 -19.96
CA LYS A 71 -23.25 -14.65 -19.39
C LYS A 71 -23.37 -13.44 -18.49
N THR A 72 -23.16 -13.60 -17.19
CA THR A 72 -23.17 -12.49 -16.24
C THR A 72 -21.75 -12.16 -15.82
N MET A 73 -21.34 -10.91 -16.03
CA MET A 73 -20.07 -10.40 -15.54
C MET A 73 -20.25 -9.77 -14.17
N ARG A 74 -19.21 -9.87 -13.32
CA ARG A 74 -19.16 -9.08 -12.08
C ARG A 74 -18.82 -7.63 -12.43
N LYS A 75 -19.56 -6.67 -11.84
CA LYS A 75 -19.23 -5.25 -11.98
C LYS A 75 -17.81 -4.98 -11.45
N PRO A 76 -16.94 -4.27 -12.18
CA PRO A 76 -15.61 -3.89 -11.70
C PRO A 76 -15.71 -3.05 -10.42
N ASP A 77 -14.89 -3.39 -9.44
CA ASP A 77 -14.81 -2.67 -8.17
C ASP A 77 -13.88 -1.46 -8.28
N VAL A 78 -14.28 -0.32 -7.71
CA VAL A 78 -13.49 0.92 -7.73
C VAL A 78 -12.21 0.76 -6.89
N MET A 79 -12.25 -0.05 -5.83
CA MET A 79 -11.08 -0.30 -4.99
C MET A 79 -9.95 -1.04 -5.73
N SER A 80 -10.26 -1.72 -6.84
CA SER A 80 -9.26 -2.36 -7.70
C SER A 80 -8.25 -1.38 -8.30
N VAL A 81 -8.51 -0.07 -8.24
CA VAL A 81 -7.52 0.96 -8.60
C VAL A 81 -6.34 0.97 -7.64
N PHE A 82 -6.56 0.72 -6.34
CA PHE A 82 -5.52 0.73 -5.33
C PHE A 82 -5.05 -0.69 -4.99
N VAL A 83 -5.99 -1.57 -4.69
CA VAL A 83 -5.70 -2.90 -4.18
C VAL A 83 -6.35 -3.93 -5.09
N ASN A 84 -5.50 -4.69 -5.77
CA ASN A 84 -5.94 -5.70 -6.71
C ASN A 84 -6.44 -6.96 -5.96
N GLY A 85 -5.78 -7.33 -4.86
CA GLY A 85 -6.19 -8.45 -4.00
C GLY A 85 -6.40 -9.76 -4.77
N VAL A 86 -7.55 -10.41 -4.52
CA VAL A 86 -7.95 -11.67 -5.18
C VAL A 86 -8.66 -11.42 -6.51
N ASN A 87 -8.93 -10.16 -6.90
CA ASN A 87 -9.73 -9.85 -8.10
C ASN A 87 -9.08 -10.35 -9.40
N TYR A 88 -7.77 -10.58 -9.43
CA TYR A 88 -7.08 -11.13 -10.60
C TYR A 88 -7.15 -12.65 -10.69
N ASP A 89 -7.40 -13.34 -9.58
CA ASP A 89 -7.55 -14.81 -9.55
C ASP A 89 -9.00 -15.25 -9.74
N LEU A 90 -9.95 -14.34 -9.49
CA LEU A 90 -11.36 -14.59 -9.72
C LEU A 90 -11.68 -14.49 -11.22
N GLY A 91 -12.45 -15.45 -11.74
CA GLY A 91 -12.99 -15.36 -13.09
C GLY A 91 -13.91 -14.13 -13.25
N ARG A 92 -13.90 -13.52 -14.43
CA ARG A 92 -14.60 -12.25 -14.68
C ARG A 92 -16.08 -12.43 -15.01
N TYR A 93 -16.45 -13.61 -15.51
CA TYR A 93 -17.82 -13.91 -15.89
C TYR A 93 -18.22 -15.32 -15.48
N SER A 94 -19.50 -15.48 -15.18
CA SER A 94 -20.11 -16.79 -15.04
C SER A 94 -21.09 -17.02 -16.18
N VAL A 95 -21.05 -18.23 -16.72
CA VAL A 95 -22.08 -18.71 -17.62
C VAL A 95 -23.22 -19.24 -16.77
N ILE A 96 -24.38 -18.59 -16.80
CA ILE A 96 -25.59 -19.10 -16.18
C ILE A 96 -26.24 -20.04 -17.20
N SER A 97 -26.27 -21.32 -16.87
CA SER A 97 -26.92 -22.37 -17.63
C SER A 97 -27.67 -23.28 -16.67
N SER A 98 -28.82 -23.82 -17.09
CA SER A 98 -29.59 -24.77 -16.27
C SER A 98 -28.85 -26.07 -15.99
N PHE A 99 -27.79 -26.37 -16.74
CA PHE A 99 -27.09 -27.66 -16.73
C PHE A 99 -25.67 -27.61 -16.15
N GLN A 100 -25.14 -26.41 -15.85
CA GLN A 100 -23.79 -26.25 -15.30
C GLN A 100 -23.81 -25.38 -14.04
N PRO A 101 -23.01 -25.74 -13.02
CA PRO A 101 -22.86 -24.90 -11.84
C PRO A 101 -22.25 -23.54 -12.21
N VAL A 102 -22.75 -22.50 -11.56
CA VAL A 102 -22.30 -21.11 -11.71
C VAL A 102 -20.87 -21.00 -11.19
N ASN A 103 -19.90 -21.01 -12.09
CA ASN A 103 -18.49 -20.85 -11.80
C ASN A 103 -17.95 -19.62 -12.52
N LEU A 104 -17.11 -18.86 -11.83
CA LEU A 104 -16.40 -17.74 -12.43
C LEU A 104 -15.26 -18.28 -13.31
N VAL A 105 -15.32 -17.99 -14.60
CA VAL A 105 -14.34 -18.44 -15.61
C VAL A 105 -13.67 -17.21 -16.25
N HIS A 106 -12.50 -17.40 -16.87
CA HIS A 106 -11.68 -16.37 -17.51
C HIS A 106 -11.29 -15.23 -16.56
N SER A 107 -10.27 -15.49 -15.75
CA SER A 107 -9.55 -14.45 -15.02
C SER A 107 -8.86 -13.48 -16.00
N VAL A 108 -8.61 -12.25 -15.56
CA VAL A 108 -7.84 -11.23 -16.33
C VAL A 108 -6.50 -11.81 -16.85
N TYR A 109 -5.92 -12.77 -16.12
CA TYR A 109 -4.69 -13.49 -16.47
C TYR A 109 -4.73 -14.19 -17.84
N THR A 110 -5.89 -14.71 -18.27
CA THR A 110 -6.00 -15.50 -19.50
C THR A 110 -6.03 -14.63 -20.75
N ASP A 111 -6.53 -13.39 -20.63
CA ASP A 111 -6.86 -12.56 -21.78
C ASP A 111 -5.82 -11.44 -22.02
N GLU A 112 -5.13 -10.92 -20.98
CA GLU A 112 -4.18 -9.80 -21.13
C GLU A 112 -2.84 -10.00 -20.37
N PRO A 113 -1.83 -10.63 -20.99
CA PRO A 113 -0.57 -11.00 -20.32
C PRO A 113 0.27 -9.80 -19.86
N PHE A 114 0.14 -8.64 -20.51
CA PHE A 114 0.84 -7.41 -20.09
C PHE A 114 0.42 -6.97 -18.69
N PHE A 115 -0.89 -6.91 -18.42
CA PHE A 115 -1.41 -6.49 -17.12
C PHE A 115 -1.18 -7.54 -16.02
N ALA A 116 -1.05 -8.82 -16.40
CA ALA A 116 -0.69 -9.88 -15.47
C ALA A 116 0.71 -9.69 -14.85
N VAL A 117 1.68 -9.13 -15.60
CA VAL A 117 3.04 -8.84 -15.08
C VAL A 117 3.04 -7.70 -14.06
N PHE A 118 2.21 -6.68 -14.26
CA PHE A 118 2.11 -5.53 -13.35
C PHE A 118 1.17 -5.74 -12.16
N ARG A 119 0.49 -6.90 -12.08
CA ARG A 119 -0.35 -7.30 -10.94
C ARG A 119 0.34 -7.11 -9.58
N PHE A 120 1.65 -7.36 -9.53
CA PHE A 120 2.44 -7.28 -8.29
C PHE A 120 2.81 -5.85 -7.87
N LEU A 121 2.63 -4.85 -8.73
CA LEU A 121 2.97 -3.45 -8.46
C LEU A 121 1.72 -2.61 -8.15
N ASP A 122 0.90 -3.09 -7.22
CA ASP A 122 -0.26 -2.35 -6.71
C ASP A 122 0.11 -1.44 -5.53
N PHE A 123 -0.81 -0.57 -5.12
CA PHE A 123 -0.58 0.36 -4.03
C PHE A 123 -0.24 -0.39 -2.73
N SER A 124 -0.91 -1.52 -2.50
CA SER A 124 -0.64 -2.36 -1.33
C SER A 124 0.79 -2.86 -1.31
N PHE A 125 1.32 -3.36 -2.43
CA PHE A 125 2.72 -3.79 -2.52
C PHE A 125 3.69 -2.66 -2.20
N ILE A 126 3.44 -1.46 -2.73
CA ILE A 126 4.31 -0.29 -2.49
C ILE A 126 4.31 0.07 -1.01
N VAL A 127 3.14 0.09 -0.36
CA VAL A 127 3.02 0.39 1.07
C VAL A 127 3.65 -0.71 1.93
N THR A 128 3.32 -1.97 1.68
CA THR A 128 3.72 -3.09 2.53
C THR A 128 5.20 -3.46 2.35
N ILE A 129 5.77 -3.31 1.15
CA ILE A 129 7.17 -3.68 0.86
C ILE A 129 8.08 -2.46 0.83
N VAL A 130 7.82 -1.52 -0.08
CA VAL A 130 8.76 -0.44 -0.40
C VAL A 130 8.79 0.61 0.73
N LEU A 131 7.62 1.08 1.14
CA LEU A 131 7.50 2.11 2.17
C LEU A 131 7.92 1.57 3.55
N SER A 132 7.54 0.36 3.92
CA SER A 132 7.96 -0.27 5.19
C SER A 132 9.48 -0.44 5.28
N LEU A 133 10.13 -0.85 4.19
CA LEU A 133 11.59 -0.98 4.12
C LEU A 133 12.26 0.38 4.28
N PHE A 134 11.77 1.42 3.60
CA PHE A 134 12.34 2.77 3.74
C PHE A 134 12.18 3.30 5.16
N ILE A 135 11.02 3.12 5.78
CA ILE A 135 10.80 3.51 7.18
C ILE A 135 11.84 2.86 8.10
N LEU A 136 12.14 1.58 7.88
CA LEU A 136 13.14 0.85 8.64
C LEU A 136 14.56 1.41 8.41
N VAL A 137 14.90 1.73 7.16
CA VAL A 137 16.17 2.39 6.80
C VAL A 137 16.30 3.80 7.41
N PHE A 138 15.20 4.50 7.70
CA PHE A 138 15.25 5.78 8.41
C PHE A 138 15.29 5.66 9.93
N THR A 139 14.98 4.47 10.48
CA THR A 139 14.82 4.28 11.92
C THR A 139 15.85 3.36 12.56
N TYR A 140 16.60 2.56 11.78
CA TYR A 140 17.58 1.60 12.32
C TYR A 140 18.71 2.27 13.13
N ASP A 141 19.14 3.48 12.74
CA ASP A 141 20.20 4.23 13.41
C ASP A 141 19.69 5.39 14.27
N ALA A 142 18.38 5.47 14.52
CA ALA A 142 17.77 6.56 15.27
C ALA A 142 18.40 6.76 16.66
N VAL A 143 18.55 5.69 17.45
CA VAL A 143 19.08 5.76 18.83
C VAL A 143 20.55 5.38 18.89
N ASN A 144 20.93 4.27 18.25
CA ASN A 144 22.32 3.79 18.29
C ASN A 144 23.28 4.65 17.47
N GLY A 145 22.81 5.38 16.44
CA GLY A 145 23.62 6.32 15.68
C GLY A 145 24.07 7.49 16.55
N GLU A 146 23.17 8.05 17.35
CA GLU A 146 23.50 9.10 18.34
C GLU A 146 24.34 8.58 19.51
N ALA A 147 24.16 7.31 19.87
CA ALA A 147 25.01 6.66 20.87
C ALA A 147 26.45 6.51 20.36
N ALA A 148 26.62 6.14 19.08
CA ALA A 148 27.92 5.97 18.43
C ALA A 148 28.64 7.30 18.18
N SER A 149 27.91 8.37 17.84
CA SER A 149 28.47 9.73 17.68
C SER A 149 28.78 10.43 19.01
N GLY A 150 28.41 9.83 20.15
CA GLY A 150 28.59 10.41 21.48
C GLY A 150 27.58 11.51 21.84
N THR A 151 26.70 11.90 20.91
CA THR A 151 25.66 12.92 21.11
C THR A 151 24.69 12.52 22.23
N LEU A 152 24.41 11.23 22.38
CA LEU A 152 23.52 10.72 23.41
C LEU A 152 24.03 11.03 24.83
N LYS A 153 25.35 11.00 25.06
CA LYS A 153 25.95 11.36 26.36
C LYS A 153 25.77 12.84 26.66
N LEU A 154 25.88 13.70 25.64
CA LEU A 154 25.69 15.14 25.77
C LEU A 154 24.22 15.47 26.11
N ILE A 155 23.26 14.81 25.46
CA ILE A 155 21.82 15.00 25.72
C ILE A 155 21.46 14.63 27.16
N PHE A 156 21.96 13.49 27.66
CA PHE A 156 21.71 13.05 29.03
C PHE A 156 22.58 13.73 30.10
N SER A 157 23.50 14.61 29.70
CA SER A 157 24.18 15.50 30.66
C SER A 157 23.24 16.62 31.15
N ASN A 158 22.13 16.86 30.42
CA ASN A 158 21.02 17.69 30.84
C ASN A 158 19.92 16.84 31.52
N PRO A 159 19.06 17.42 32.37
CA PRO A 159 17.97 16.70 33.05
C PRO A 159 16.83 16.37 32.09
N VAL A 160 17.07 15.46 31.13
CA VAL A 160 16.09 14.99 30.14
C VAL A 160 15.64 13.57 30.51
N PRO A 161 14.34 13.34 30.79
CA PRO A 161 13.82 12.00 30.99
C PRO A 161 13.96 11.14 29.73
N ARG A 162 14.35 9.87 29.88
CA ARG A 162 14.48 8.92 28.75
C ARG A 162 13.19 8.74 27.95
N ALA A 163 12.03 8.77 28.63
CA ALA A 163 10.73 8.68 27.97
C ALA A 163 10.45 9.90 27.08
N SER A 164 10.76 11.11 27.55
CA SER A 164 10.59 12.35 26.79
C SER A 164 11.51 12.40 25.56
N PHE A 165 12.71 11.83 25.66
CA PHE A 165 13.62 11.68 24.52
C PHE A 165 13.04 10.75 23.45
N LEU A 166 12.60 9.55 23.84
CA LEU A 166 12.01 8.57 22.90
C LEU A 166 10.73 9.09 22.24
N LEU A 167 9.85 9.75 23.00
CA LEU A 167 8.62 10.34 22.46
C LEU A 167 8.91 11.48 21.49
N GLY A 168 9.89 12.34 21.80
CA GLY A 168 10.33 13.40 20.89
C GLY A 168 10.91 12.84 19.59
N LYS A 169 11.72 11.79 19.71
CA LYS A 169 12.31 11.07 18.58
C LYS A 169 11.23 10.47 17.67
N PHE A 170 10.30 9.72 18.27
CA PHE A 170 9.18 9.13 17.55
C PHE A 170 8.32 10.19 16.87
N ALA A 171 7.95 11.28 17.56
CA ALA A 171 7.16 12.36 16.98
C ALA A 171 7.87 13.04 15.80
N GLY A 172 9.18 13.26 15.89
CA GLY A 172 9.98 13.83 14.80
C GLY A 172 9.99 12.95 13.55
N VAL A 173 10.28 11.65 13.72
CA VAL A 173 10.26 10.66 12.64
C VAL A 173 8.86 10.54 12.03
N TRP A 174 7.83 10.46 12.89
CA TRP A 174 6.44 10.29 12.47
C TRP A 174 5.98 11.47 11.62
N LEU A 175 6.21 12.71 12.07
CA LEU A 175 5.88 13.91 11.31
C LEU A 175 6.69 14.00 10.01
N ALA A 176 7.98 13.64 10.05
CA ALA A 176 8.86 13.70 8.89
C ALA A 176 8.44 12.74 7.77
N ILE A 177 7.81 11.62 8.08
CA ILE A 177 7.41 10.61 7.10
C ILE A 177 5.92 10.77 6.72
N ILE A 178 5.03 10.99 7.68
CA ILE A 178 3.58 11.04 7.42
C ILE A 178 3.17 12.30 6.66
N ILE A 179 3.69 13.48 7.03
CA ILE A 179 3.31 14.73 6.34
C ILE A 179 3.60 14.66 4.83
N PRO A 180 4.81 14.30 4.37
CA PRO A 180 5.07 14.13 2.95
C PRO A 180 4.24 13.02 2.33
N LEU A 181 4.03 11.89 3.03
CA LEU A 181 3.24 10.77 2.51
C LEU A 181 1.80 11.18 2.18
N LEU A 182 1.23 12.16 2.88
CA LEU A 182 -0.10 12.68 2.54
C LEU A 182 -0.15 13.30 1.13
N ILE A 183 0.96 13.83 0.61
CA ILE A 183 1.00 14.46 -0.72
C ILE A 183 0.63 13.47 -1.84
N PRO A 184 1.34 12.34 -2.05
CA PRO A 184 0.96 11.36 -3.07
C PRO A 184 -0.41 10.72 -2.80
N LEU A 185 -0.83 10.58 -1.53
CA LEU A 185 -2.16 10.05 -1.20
C LEU A 185 -3.29 11.01 -1.63
N LEU A 186 -3.15 12.30 -1.36
CA LEU A 186 -4.10 13.32 -1.81
C LEU A 186 -4.10 13.46 -3.34
N LEU A 187 -2.91 13.42 -3.97
CA LEU A 187 -2.80 13.39 -5.43
C LEU A 187 -3.50 12.18 -6.04
N SER A 188 -3.45 11.02 -5.38
CA SER A 188 -4.15 9.81 -5.83
C SER A 188 -5.67 9.99 -5.84
N ILE A 189 -6.24 10.61 -4.80
CA ILE A 189 -7.67 10.96 -4.76
C ILE A 189 -8.00 11.97 -5.87
N MET A 190 -7.17 13.00 -6.04
CA MET A 190 -7.37 14.00 -7.08
C MET A 190 -7.38 13.37 -8.49
N LEU A 191 -6.50 12.41 -8.75
CA LEU A 191 -6.45 11.68 -10.02
C LEU A 191 -7.72 10.87 -10.29
N LEU A 192 -8.32 10.24 -9.29
CA LEU A 192 -9.60 9.53 -9.44
C LEU A 192 -10.72 10.45 -9.92
N VAL A 193 -10.79 11.66 -9.34
CA VAL A 193 -11.81 12.65 -9.68
C VAL A 193 -11.60 13.19 -11.09
N ILE A 194 -10.35 13.53 -11.45
CA ILE A 194 -10.01 14.06 -12.78
C ILE A 194 -10.28 13.02 -13.88
N LEU A 195 -9.98 11.75 -13.63
CA LEU A 195 -10.13 10.67 -14.61
C LEU A 195 -11.53 10.02 -14.59
N GLY A 196 -12.49 10.62 -13.88
CA GLY A 196 -13.91 10.27 -13.97
C GLY A 196 -14.27 8.90 -13.39
N VAL A 197 -13.58 8.46 -12.34
CA VAL A 197 -13.94 7.22 -11.64
C VAL A 197 -15.15 7.50 -10.73
N PRO A 198 -16.29 6.82 -10.92
CA PRO A 198 -17.50 7.08 -10.13
C PRO A 198 -17.31 6.54 -8.70
N LEU A 199 -17.16 7.45 -7.73
CA LEU A 199 -16.99 7.11 -6.33
C LEU A 199 -18.34 7.16 -5.60
N THR A 200 -18.72 6.05 -4.97
CA THR A 200 -19.86 5.95 -4.06
C THR A 200 -19.43 6.38 -2.64
N ALA A 201 -20.39 6.76 -1.78
CA ALA A 201 -20.10 7.07 -0.37
C ALA A 201 -19.36 5.92 0.36
N ALA A 202 -19.69 4.66 0.04
CA ALA A 202 -18.98 3.50 0.56
C ALA A 202 -17.51 3.46 0.13
N ASP A 203 -17.22 3.82 -1.14
CA ASP A 203 -15.87 3.80 -1.70
C ASP A 203 -14.97 4.83 -1.01
N TYR A 204 -15.51 6.01 -0.67
CA TYR A 204 -14.77 7.03 0.10
C TYR A 204 -14.35 6.54 1.48
N ILE A 205 -15.24 5.87 2.21
CA ILE A 205 -14.93 5.29 3.53
C ILE A 205 -13.83 4.24 3.39
N SER A 206 -13.92 3.45 2.33
CA SER A 206 -13.03 2.34 2.04
C SER A 206 -11.62 2.85 1.65
N VAL A 207 -11.52 3.95 0.89
CA VAL A 207 -10.25 4.64 0.58
C VAL A 207 -9.66 5.28 1.84
N LEU A 208 -10.50 5.92 2.66
CA LEU A 208 -10.06 6.51 3.93
C LEU A 208 -9.52 5.43 4.89
N ALA A 209 -10.19 4.28 4.97
CA ALA A 209 -9.75 3.14 5.75
C ALA A 209 -8.41 2.59 5.25
N LEU A 210 -8.22 2.50 3.93
CA LEU A 210 -6.95 2.09 3.32
C LEU A 210 -5.80 3.06 3.68
N PHE A 211 -6.05 4.37 3.65
CA PHE A 211 -5.06 5.38 4.03
C PHE A 211 -4.77 5.34 5.53
N GLY A 212 -5.79 5.16 6.36
CA GLY A 212 -5.63 4.95 7.80
C GLY A 212 -4.78 3.72 8.12
N LEU A 213 -5.02 2.60 7.43
CA LEU A 213 -4.24 1.37 7.57
C LEU A 213 -2.80 1.55 7.09
N THR A 214 -2.58 2.34 6.04
CA THR A 214 -1.24 2.73 5.58
C THR A 214 -0.48 3.48 6.67
N VAL A 215 -1.10 4.51 7.28
CA VAL A 215 -0.48 5.28 8.38
C VAL A 215 -0.20 4.39 9.60
N LEU A 216 -1.11 3.46 9.92
CA LEU A 216 -0.95 2.51 11.02
C LEU A 216 0.24 1.57 10.76
N LEU A 217 0.35 1.00 9.56
CA LEU A 217 1.45 0.14 9.16
C LEU A 217 2.79 0.90 9.21
N CYS A 218 2.81 2.13 8.71
CA CYS A 218 3.98 3.00 8.81
C CYS A 218 4.40 3.24 10.26
N THR A 219 3.42 3.53 11.13
CA THR A 219 3.65 3.76 12.56
C THR A 219 4.21 2.51 13.25
N PHE A 220 3.67 1.33 12.92
CA PHE A 220 4.16 0.06 13.45
C PHE A 220 5.64 -0.18 13.10
N PHE A 221 6.03 -0.02 11.83
CA PHE A 221 7.42 -0.18 11.41
C PHE A 221 8.35 0.89 12.00
N MET A 222 7.88 2.12 12.19
CA MET A 222 8.66 3.16 12.88
C MET A 222 8.97 2.79 14.33
N VAL A 223 7.95 2.34 15.07
CA VAL A 223 8.12 1.91 16.47
C VAL A 223 9.06 0.72 16.54
N LEU A 224 8.90 -0.25 15.64
CA LEU A 224 9.77 -1.43 15.56
C LEU A 224 11.23 -1.03 15.29
N GLY A 225 11.48 -0.15 14.33
CA GLY A 225 12.84 0.31 14.00
C GLY A 225 13.50 1.06 15.16
N ILE A 226 12.77 1.98 15.80
CA ILE A 226 13.27 2.72 16.96
C ILE A 226 13.54 1.77 18.14
N ALA A 227 12.66 0.79 18.38
CA ALA A 227 12.84 -0.20 19.45
C ALA A 227 14.09 -1.06 19.22
N LEU A 228 14.30 -1.56 18.00
CA LEU A 228 15.50 -2.32 17.65
C LEU A 228 16.77 -1.46 17.72
N SER A 229 16.67 -0.18 17.35
CA SER A 229 17.78 0.79 17.48
C SER A 229 18.15 1.05 18.94
N ALA A 230 17.16 1.10 19.84
CA ALA A 230 17.40 1.30 21.28
C ALA A 230 17.99 0.06 21.97
N LEU A 231 17.65 -1.14 21.50
CA LEU A 231 18.13 -2.41 22.06
C LEU A 231 19.57 -2.75 21.64
N ILE A 232 19.96 -2.39 20.41
CA ILE A 232 21.22 -2.83 19.81
C ILE A 232 22.22 -1.68 19.75
N LYS A 233 23.37 -1.86 20.42
CA LYS A 233 24.42 -0.83 20.55
C LYS A 233 25.19 -0.55 19.26
N GLN A 234 25.36 -1.54 18.39
CA GLN A 234 26.10 -1.40 17.13
C GLN A 234 25.14 -1.13 15.96
N PRO A 235 25.31 0.00 15.22
CA PRO A 235 24.42 0.34 14.11
C PRO A 235 24.33 -0.74 13.02
N SER A 236 25.46 -1.38 12.67
CA SER A 236 25.49 -2.44 11.66
C SER A 236 24.68 -3.67 12.06
N VAL A 237 24.75 -4.07 13.34
CA VAL A 237 23.96 -5.20 13.87
C VAL A 237 22.48 -4.82 13.92
N SER A 238 22.17 -3.58 14.29
CA SER A 238 20.79 -3.10 14.34
C SER A 238 20.12 -3.11 12.97
N PHE A 239 20.84 -2.66 11.93
CA PHE A 239 20.37 -2.75 10.54
C PHE A 239 20.07 -4.19 10.13
N LEU A 240 20.99 -5.12 10.39
CA LEU A 240 20.84 -6.52 10.01
C LEU A 240 19.67 -7.18 10.76
N THR A 241 19.55 -6.96 12.07
CA THR A 241 18.44 -7.50 12.87
C THR A 241 17.09 -6.91 12.43
N ALA A 242 17.03 -5.62 12.13
CA ALA A 242 15.83 -4.98 11.63
C ALA A 242 15.44 -5.54 10.26
N LEU A 243 16.39 -5.71 9.35
CA LEU A 243 16.13 -6.30 8.03
C LEU A 243 15.62 -7.75 8.13
N VAL A 244 16.23 -8.59 8.96
CA VAL A 244 15.76 -9.97 9.20
C VAL A 244 14.35 -9.96 9.78
N THR A 245 14.08 -9.13 10.79
CA THR A 245 12.76 -9.00 11.42
C THR A 245 11.71 -8.56 10.40
N TRP A 246 12.06 -7.61 9.53
CA TRP A 246 11.20 -7.15 8.45
C TRP A 246 10.92 -8.25 7.42
N VAL A 247 11.92 -9.03 7.00
CA VAL A 247 11.69 -10.15 6.06
C VAL A 247 10.70 -11.15 6.65
N ILE A 248 10.86 -11.51 7.92
CA ILE A 248 9.96 -12.44 8.61
C ILE A 248 8.53 -11.88 8.64
N LEU A 249 8.37 -10.64 9.09
CA LEU A 249 7.05 -10.00 9.21
C LEU A 249 6.35 -9.78 7.88
N THR A 250 7.10 -9.42 6.84
CA THR A 250 6.55 -9.00 5.55
C THR A 250 6.34 -10.19 4.59
N PHE A 251 7.20 -11.21 4.63
CA PHE A 251 7.12 -12.34 3.69
C PHE A 251 6.68 -13.65 4.35
N ILE A 252 7.14 -13.94 5.56
CA ILE A 252 6.90 -15.24 6.19
C ILE A 252 5.54 -15.28 6.87
N VAL A 253 5.21 -14.27 7.69
CA VAL A 253 3.94 -14.22 8.43
C VAL A 253 2.72 -14.29 7.51
N PRO A 254 2.61 -13.51 6.41
CA PRO A 254 1.44 -13.58 5.54
C PRO A 254 1.31 -14.93 4.83
N ARG A 255 2.44 -15.57 4.47
CA ARG A 255 2.43 -16.89 3.84
C ARG A 255 2.08 -18.00 4.81
N GLY A 256 2.52 -17.91 6.05
CA GLY A 256 2.17 -18.86 7.11
C GLY A 256 0.66 -18.91 7.37
N GLY A 257 -0.02 -17.76 7.28
CA GLY A 257 -1.48 -17.70 7.45
C GLY A 257 -2.31 -18.31 6.32
N ILE A 258 -1.72 -18.59 5.15
CA ILE A 258 -2.40 -19.21 4.01
C ILE A 258 -2.33 -20.75 4.08
N ILE A 259 -1.39 -21.30 4.85
CA ILE A 259 -1.13 -22.74 4.96
C ILE A 259 -1.90 -23.38 6.13
N ALA A 260 -2.42 -22.55 7.06
CA ALA A 260 -3.25 -22.97 8.18
C ALA A 260 -4.74 -22.95 7.84
#